data_AF-M6KQ71-F1
#
_entry.id   AF-M6KQ71-F1
#
_cell.length_a   1.000
_cell.length_b   1.000
_cell.length_c   1.000
_cell.angle_alpha   90.00
_cell.angle_beta   90.00
_cell.angle_gamma   90.00
#
_symmetry.space_group_name_H-M   'P 1'
#
loop_
_entity.id
_entity.type
_entity.pdbx_description
1 polymer ?
#
loop_
_entity_poly.entity_id
_entity_poly.type
_entity_poly.pdbx_seq_one_letter_code
_entity_poly.pdbx_strand_id
1 'polypeptide(L)'
;MSSEAFKPKRFVQGKHLQTVYNTFFPPKNYLRSKYYFEDILLQLGDGSGDSLWLEHNPPISQYSSGPSWNGIYIVMIHGMEGTSDSSYLVSLAQNALLRGYGCIRMNLRNCGRGQGFSKGTYNIGQTNDVQDVIDFVWKKLSHRIFLSGFSLSASLVLKYLGERRNHKVEAFSSTNPPLDLFKGCEFIDSKEGKFYRDRFVSGFRKKIKNKIIQLPPELEKNAFQTKTFYEFDDRVTAPFFGYKGAKEYYMDCSCVRYIPDIRHSGIIIHSEDDPVVPPFDWEKIEWNRLPHIRTILSPKGGHVGFLTDPTPEIPDGRWLNKIILDYFDLKVDSGN
;
A
#
# COMPACT_ATOMS: atom_id res chain seq x y z
N MET A 1 -10.88 -8.78 21.49
CA MET A 1 -11.75 -9.27 20.39
C MET A 1 -11.06 -10.41 19.68
N SER A 2 -11.71 -11.58 19.61
CA SER A 2 -11.30 -12.68 18.72
C SER A 2 -11.27 -12.14 17.29
N SER A 3 -10.09 -12.02 16.67
CA SER A 3 -10.04 -11.83 15.22
C SER A 3 -10.50 -13.14 14.62
N GLU A 4 -11.74 -13.19 14.15
CA GLU A 4 -12.22 -14.34 13.40
C GLU A 4 -11.23 -14.64 12.27
N ALA A 5 -10.71 -15.87 12.28
CA ALA A 5 -9.84 -16.35 11.24
C ALA A 5 -10.52 -16.16 9.89
N PHE A 6 -9.77 -15.64 8.92
CA PHE A 6 -10.32 -15.40 7.59
C PHE A 6 -10.82 -16.70 6.95
N LYS A 7 -12.03 -16.66 6.42
CA LYS A 7 -12.63 -17.73 5.62
C LYS A 7 -12.96 -17.21 4.22
N PRO A 8 -12.45 -17.84 3.14
CA PRO A 8 -12.76 -17.40 1.79
C PRO A 8 -14.25 -17.53 1.49
N LYS A 9 -14.78 -16.56 0.75
CA LYS A 9 -16.13 -16.59 0.17
C LYS A 9 -16.35 -17.90 -0.59
N ARG A 10 -17.51 -18.55 -0.40
CA ARG A 10 -17.80 -19.91 -0.90
C ARG A 10 -17.45 -20.15 -2.37
N PHE A 11 -17.60 -19.14 -3.25
CA PHE A 11 -17.32 -19.23 -4.68
C PHE A 11 -16.11 -18.42 -5.16
N VAL A 12 -15.37 -17.78 -4.24
CA VAL A 12 -14.13 -17.06 -4.54
C VAL A 12 -13.02 -17.72 -3.71
N GLN A 13 -12.77 -18.99 -4.01
CA GLN A 13 -11.77 -19.79 -3.32
C GLN A 13 -10.46 -19.84 -4.11
N GLY A 14 -9.34 -19.92 -3.38
CA GLY A 14 -8.02 -20.09 -3.97
C GLY A 14 -7.33 -18.77 -4.30
N LYS A 15 -5.99 -18.85 -4.29
CA LYS A 15 -5.08 -17.71 -4.35
C LYS A 15 -5.31 -16.75 -5.51
N HIS A 16 -5.52 -17.28 -6.72
CA HIS A 16 -5.68 -16.44 -7.91
C HIS A 16 -7.04 -15.75 -7.93
N LEU A 17 -8.14 -16.45 -7.62
CA LEU A 17 -9.47 -15.84 -7.57
C LEU A 17 -9.54 -14.77 -6.50
N GLN A 18 -9.01 -15.01 -5.30
CA GLN A 18 -8.91 -13.99 -4.26
C GLN A 18 -8.06 -12.79 -4.72
N THR A 19 -7.03 -13.00 -5.53
CA THR A 19 -6.20 -11.91 -6.06
C THR A 19 -6.89 -11.09 -7.16
N VAL A 20 -7.58 -11.73 -8.11
CA VAL A 20 -8.07 -11.06 -9.34
C VAL A 20 -9.54 -10.68 -9.32
N TYR A 21 -10.37 -11.28 -8.43
CA TYR A 21 -11.81 -11.05 -8.41
C TYR A 21 -12.17 -9.56 -8.35
N ASN A 22 -11.54 -8.82 -7.44
CA ASN A 22 -11.77 -7.38 -7.25
C ASN A 22 -11.29 -6.52 -8.44
N THR A 23 -10.48 -7.06 -9.35
CA THR A 23 -10.11 -6.38 -10.61
C THR A 23 -11.23 -6.47 -11.64
N PHE A 24 -11.92 -7.61 -11.71
CA PHE A 24 -13.03 -7.82 -12.65
C PHE A 24 -14.38 -7.35 -12.11
N PHE A 25 -14.57 -7.41 -10.79
CA PHE A 25 -15.80 -7.03 -10.09
C PHE A 25 -15.51 -6.06 -8.95
N PRO A 26 -14.95 -4.86 -9.24
CA PRO A 26 -14.68 -3.87 -8.21
C PRO A 26 -15.99 -3.37 -7.58
N PRO A 27 -16.01 -3.03 -6.28
CA PRO A 27 -17.11 -2.29 -5.70
C PRO A 27 -17.28 -0.95 -6.43
N LYS A 28 -18.50 -0.44 -6.47
CA LYS A 28 -18.76 0.91 -6.98
C LYS A 28 -18.05 1.93 -6.10
N ASN A 29 -17.28 2.82 -6.71
CA ASN A 29 -16.63 3.91 -6.01
C ASN A 29 -17.63 5.06 -5.79
N TYR A 30 -18.06 5.23 -4.54
CA TYR A 30 -18.95 6.29 -4.11
C TYR A 30 -18.25 7.45 -3.40
N LEU A 31 -16.91 7.42 -3.27
CA LEU A 31 -16.18 8.42 -2.49
C LEU A 31 -16.32 9.83 -3.04
N ARG A 32 -16.41 9.97 -4.38
CA ARG A 32 -16.59 11.26 -5.04
C ARG A 32 -18.05 11.66 -5.27
N SER A 33 -19.00 10.73 -5.13
CA SER A 33 -20.42 10.98 -5.43
C SER A 33 -21.30 11.07 -4.19
N LYS A 34 -20.90 10.46 -3.07
CA LYS A 34 -21.66 10.46 -1.80
C LYS A 34 -21.00 11.26 -0.69
N TYR A 35 -19.69 11.51 -0.78
CA TYR A 35 -18.93 12.20 0.26
C TYR A 35 -18.27 13.44 -0.32
N TYR A 36 -18.05 14.44 0.52
CA TYR A 36 -17.24 15.59 0.12
C TYR A 36 -15.81 15.12 -0.17
N PHE A 37 -15.21 15.70 -1.21
CA PHE A 37 -13.86 15.36 -1.63
C PHE A 37 -13.12 16.61 -2.09
N GLU A 38 -11.81 16.60 -1.85
CA GLU A 38 -10.87 17.57 -2.39
C GLU A 38 -9.69 16.84 -3.02
N ASP A 39 -9.16 17.39 -4.09
CA ASP A 39 -7.94 16.90 -4.72
C ASP A 39 -6.79 17.82 -4.32
N ILE A 40 -5.73 17.23 -3.76
CA ILE A 40 -4.56 17.96 -3.27
C ILE A 40 -3.36 17.56 -4.12
N LEU A 41 -2.76 18.56 -4.79
CA LEU A 41 -1.49 18.40 -5.46
C LEU A 41 -0.37 18.80 -4.49
N LEU A 42 0.34 17.82 -3.95
CA LEU A 42 1.43 18.04 -3.00
C LEU A 42 2.76 18.08 -3.74
N GLN A 43 3.44 19.22 -3.71
CA GLN A 43 4.82 19.33 -4.19
C GLN A 43 5.79 18.61 -3.24
N LEU A 44 6.68 17.79 -3.80
CA LEU A 44 7.65 17.01 -3.04
C LEU A 44 8.88 17.85 -2.63
N GLY A 45 9.44 17.53 -1.47
CA GLY A 45 10.57 18.23 -0.86
C GLY A 45 11.95 17.77 -1.36
N ASP A 46 12.01 16.83 -2.29
CA ASP A 46 13.25 16.23 -2.80
C ASP A 46 14.00 17.09 -3.85
N GLY A 47 13.48 18.27 -4.17
CA GLY A 47 14.06 19.19 -5.15
C GLY A 47 13.86 18.79 -6.62
N SER A 48 13.12 17.71 -6.91
CA SER A 48 12.86 17.26 -8.29
C SER A 48 11.87 18.17 -9.04
N GLY A 49 11.05 18.91 -8.30
CA GLY A 49 9.88 19.63 -8.82
C GLY A 49 8.68 18.71 -9.07
N ASP A 50 8.77 17.42 -8.72
CA ASP A 50 7.67 16.48 -8.83
C ASP A 50 6.58 16.78 -7.78
N SER A 51 5.37 16.35 -8.07
CA SER A 51 4.22 16.42 -7.17
C SER A 51 3.46 15.09 -7.11
N LEU A 52 2.78 14.86 -5.99
CA LEU A 52 1.87 13.75 -5.79
C LEU A 52 0.42 14.22 -5.78
N TRP A 53 -0.45 13.37 -6.33
CA TRP A 53 -1.90 13.57 -6.27
C TRP A 53 -2.48 12.82 -5.08
N LEU A 54 -3.03 13.56 -4.13
CA LEU A 54 -3.73 13.02 -2.96
C LEU A 54 -5.23 13.23 -3.13
N GLU A 55 -6.01 12.16 -2.97
CA GLU A 55 -7.46 12.30 -2.83
C GLU A 55 -7.83 12.42 -1.37
N HIS A 56 -8.41 13.56 -1.01
CA HIS A 56 -8.81 13.89 0.34
C HIS A 56 -10.31 13.75 0.51
N ASN A 57 -10.70 13.04 1.56
CA ASN A 57 -12.07 12.99 2.06
C ASN A 57 -12.04 13.40 3.54
N PRO A 58 -12.49 14.61 3.90
CA PRO A 58 -12.54 15.00 5.30
C PRO A 58 -13.56 14.17 6.10
N PRO A 59 -13.47 14.17 7.44
CA PRO A 59 -14.46 13.52 8.30
C PRO A 59 -15.87 14.02 8.01
N ILE A 60 -16.85 13.11 7.99
CA ILE A 60 -18.24 13.42 7.59
C ILE A 60 -18.84 14.56 8.43
N SER A 61 -18.58 14.59 9.74
CA SER A 61 -19.12 15.60 10.65
C SER A 61 -18.69 17.04 10.33
N GLN A 62 -17.71 17.26 9.46
CA GLN A 62 -17.29 18.60 9.05
C GLN A 62 -18.22 19.23 8.00
N TYR A 63 -19.03 18.44 7.29
CA TYR A 63 -19.86 18.95 6.19
C TYR A 63 -21.27 18.32 6.11
N SER A 64 -21.58 17.31 6.93
CA SER A 64 -22.90 16.68 6.98
C SER A 64 -23.17 16.08 8.36
N SER A 65 -24.42 15.71 8.62
CA SER A 65 -24.78 14.90 9.79
C SER A 65 -24.18 13.50 9.63
N GLY A 66 -23.41 13.06 10.62
CA GLY A 66 -22.69 11.79 10.57
C GLY A 66 -21.95 11.47 11.86
N PRO A 67 -21.09 10.43 11.86
CA PRO A 67 -20.29 10.08 13.02
C PRO A 67 -19.37 11.25 13.42
N SER A 68 -19.25 11.49 14.72
CA SER A 68 -18.32 12.50 15.26
C SER A 68 -16.89 12.20 14.81
N TRP A 69 -16.17 13.25 14.42
CA TRP A 69 -14.75 13.12 14.08
C TRP A 69 -13.94 12.66 15.29
N ASN A 70 -13.15 11.61 15.12
CA ASN A 70 -12.26 11.06 16.14
C ASN A 70 -10.89 11.79 16.23
N GLY A 71 -10.72 12.89 15.48
CA GLY A 71 -9.48 13.65 15.43
C GLY A 71 -8.40 13.04 14.52
N ILE A 72 -8.60 11.87 13.90
CA ILE A 72 -7.56 11.14 13.19
C ILE A 72 -7.75 11.18 11.66
N TYR A 73 -6.63 11.26 10.94
CA TYR A 73 -6.58 10.98 9.51
C TYR A 73 -5.88 9.65 9.22
N ILE A 74 -6.45 8.86 8.32
CA ILE A 74 -5.80 7.66 7.76
C ILE A 74 -5.20 8.01 6.40
N VAL A 75 -3.88 7.90 6.28
CA VAL A 75 -3.16 7.96 5.00
C VAL A 75 -3.06 6.56 4.43
N MET A 76 -3.56 6.35 3.22
CA MET A 76 -3.64 5.05 2.55
C MET A 76 -2.85 5.06 1.25
N ILE A 77 -2.02 4.04 1.05
CA ILE A 77 -1.12 3.95 -0.11
C ILE A 77 -1.35 2.62 -0.85
N HIS A 78 -1.61 2.71 -2.15
CA HIS A 78 -1.88 1.55 -3.02
C HIS A 78 -0.62 0.74 -3.35
N GLY A 79 -0.81 -0.51 -3.79
CA GLY A 79 0.26 -1.39 -4.29
C GLY A 79 0.76 -1.06 -5.70
N MET A 80 1.67 -1.89 -6.23
CA MET A 80 2.26 -1.71 -7.56
C MET A 80 1.19 -1.66 -8.66
N GLU A 81 1.33 -0.70 -9.57
CA GLU A 81 0.41 -0.38 -10.66
C GLU A 81 -1.04 -0.10 -10.24
N GLY A 82 -1.26 0.15 -8.94
CA GLY A 82 -2.52 0.62 -8.37
C GLY A 82 -2.69 2.13 -8.49
N THR A 83 -3.82 2.60 -7.94
CA THR A 83 -4.18 4.02 -7.82
C THR A 83 -5.00 4.25 -6.54
N SER A 84 -5.32 5.50 -6.22
CA SER A 84 -6.32 5.88 -5.19
C SER A 84 -7.71 5.27 -5.42
N ASP A 85 -8.03 4.83 -6.63
CA ASP A 85 -9.28 4.15 -7.00
C ASP A 85 -9.21 2.62 -6.87
N SER A 86 -8.11 2.08 -6.36
CA SER A 86 -8.01 0.65 -6.07
C SER A 86 -9.13 0.22 -5.12
N SER A 87 -9.81 -0.87 -5.45
CA SER A 87 -11.03 -1.32 -4.75
C SER A 87 -10.88 -1.49 -3.24
N TYR A 88 -9.74 -1.99 -2.78
CA TYR A 88 -9.42 -2.13 -1.35
C TYR A 88 -9.20 -0.77 -0.67
N LEU A 89 -8.57 0.20 -1.33
CA LEU A 89 -8.43 1.58 -0.82
C LEU A 89 -9.78 2.29 -0.73
N VAL A 90 -10.56 2.22 -1.81
CA VAL A 90 -11.88 2.86 -1.89
C VAL A 90 -12.79 2.31 -0.79
N SER A 91 -12.80 0.99 -0.63
CA SER A 91 -13.66 0.35 0.35
C SER A 91 -13.20 0.61 1.79
N LEU A 92 -11.89 0.60 2.05
CA LEU A 92 -11.35 0.97 3.37
C LEU A 92 -11.69 2.42 3.72
N ALA A 93 -11.51 3.36 2.79
CA ALA A 93 -11.82 4.77 3.01
C ALA A 93 -13.32 5.02 3.27
N GLN A 94 -14.22 4.35 2.53
CA GLN A 94 -15.66 4.45 2.79
C GLN A 94 -16.01 4.00 4.22
N ASN A 95 -15.49 2.84 4.63
CA ASN A 95 -15.75 2.32 5.98
C ASN A 95 -15.08 3.19 7.06
N ALA A 96 -13.90 3.76 6.80
CA ALA A 96 -13.22 4.68 7.71
C ALA A 96 -14.01 5.98 7.92
N LEU A 97 -14.54 6.59 6.86
CA LEU A 97 -15.38 7.79 6.97
C LEU A 97 -16.61 7.54 7.85
N LEU A 98 -17.24 6.35 7.73
CA LEU A 98 -18.37 5.94 8.55
C LEU A 98 -18.02 5.66 10.02
N ARG A 99 -16.73 5.53 10.35
CA ARG A 99 -16.20 5.42 11.72
C ARG A 99 -15.61 6.74 12.24
N GLY A 100 -15.87 7.85 11.54
CA GLY A 100 -15.46 9.18 11.98
C GLY A 100 -14.00 9.53 11.70
N TYR A 101 -13.29 8.81 10.81
CA TYR A 101 -11.94 9.18 10.37
C TYR A 101 -11.98 10.16 9.20
N GLY A 102 -10.94 10.99 9.06
CA GLY A 102 -10.58 11.62 7.79
C GLY A 102 -9.70 10.70 6.95
N CYS A 103 -9.75 10.80 5.61
CA CYS A 103 -8.99 9.92 4.72
C CYS A 103 -8.15 10.71 3.71
N ILE A 104 -6.90 10.26 3.52
CA ILE A 104 -6.03 10.66 2.42
C ILE A 104 -5.66 9.40 1.65
N ARG A 105 -6.04 9.31 0.38
CA ARG A 105 -5.61 8.24 -0.54
C ARG A 105 -4.50 8.79 -1.44
N MET A 106 -3.27 8.40 -1.15
CA MET A 106 -2.07 8.82 -1.86
C MET A 106 -1.95 8.03 -3.17
N ASN A 107 -1.81 8.73 -4.30
CA ASN A 107 -1.23 8.12 -5.48
C ASN A 107 0.29 8.22 -5.39
N LEU A 108 0.97 7.11 -5.65
CA LEU A 108 2.40 7.12 -5.93
C LEU A 108 2.69 7.94 -7.21
N ARG A 109 3.95 8.36 -7.41
CA ARG A 109 4.36 9.15 -8.58
C ARG A 109 3.82 8.55 -9.88
N ASN A 110 3.19 9.37 -10.71
CA ASN A 110 2.62 8.96 -11.99
C ASN A 110 1.57 7.82 -11.93
N CYS A 111 0.86 7.67 -10.81
CA CYS A 111 -0.30 6.79 -10.69
C CYS A 111 -1.63 7.55 -10.65
N GLY A 112 -2.70 6.90 -11.13
CA GLY A 112 -4.05 7.43 -11.08
C GLY A 112 -4.19 8.80 -11.73
N ARG A 113 -4.82 9.72 -11.01
CA ARG A 113 -4.99 11.13 -11.42
C ARG A 113 -3.69 11.94 -11.35
N GLY A 114 -2.65 11.40 -10.72
CA GLY A 114 -1.31 12.00 -10.63
C GLY A 114 -0.41 11.75 -11.83
N GLN A 115 -0.89 11.15 -12.91
CA GLN A 115 -0.11 10.96 -14.14
C GLN A 115 0.30 12.30 -14.75
N GLY A 116 1.59 12.48 -15.01
CA GLY A 116 2.17 13.69 -15.60
C GLY A 116 2.64 14.74 -14.58
N PHE A 117 2.42 14.52 -13.28
CA PHE A 117 2.86 15.43 -12.22
C PHE A 117 4.23 15.05 -11.62
N SER A 118 4.83 13.96 -12.08
CA SER A 118 6.20 13.59 -11.73
C SER A 118 6.97 13.26 -13.00
N LYS A 119 8.26 13.57 -13.07
CA LYS A 119 9.12 13.13 -14.17
C LYS A 119 9.46 11.64 -14.01
N GLY A 120 9.76 11.25 -12.77
CA GLY A 120 10.19 9.89 -12.44
C GLY A 120 9.07 8.90 -12.16
N THR A 121 9.48 7.67 -11.86
CA THR A 121 8.57 6.61 -11.39
C THR A 121 8.59 6.48 -9.87
N TYR A 122 7.88 5.47 -9.35
CA TYR A 122 7.90 5.12 -7.93
C TYR A 122 8.64 3.81 -7.65
N ASN A 123 9.09 3.61 -6.41
CA ASN A 123 9.67 2.35 -5.95
C ASN A 123 9.42 2.10 -4.45
N ILE A 124 9.75 0.89 -3.95
CA ILE A 124 9.51 0.46 -2.55
C ILE A 124 10.30 1.28 -1.53
N GLY A 125 11.42 1.87 -1.94
CA GLY A 125 12.32 2.66 -1.13
C GLY A 125 12.00 4.13 -0.99
N GLN A 126 10.99 4.67 -1.69
CA GLN A 126 10.65 6.10 -1.69
C GLN A 126 9.95 6.58 -0.41
N THR A 127 10.61 6.40 0.74
CA THR A 127 10.08 6.76 2.05
C THR A 127 10.04 8.27 2.30
N ASN A 128 10.75 9.08 1.49
CA ASN A 128 10.68 10.54 1.55
C ASN A 128 9.32 11.06 1.05
N ASP A 129 8.74 10.47 -0.01
CA ASP A 129 7.40 10.80 -0.49
C ASP A 129 6.35 10.58 0.62
N VAL A 130 6.50 9.51 1.41
CA VAL A 130 5.64 9.26 2.57
C VAL A 130 5.84 10.33 3.64
N GLN A 131 7.09 10.71 3.93
CA GLN A 131 7.37 11.77 4.91
C GLN A 131 6.71 13.11 4.52
N ASP A 132 6.78 13.51 3.25
CA ASP A 132 6.18 14.75 2.76
C ASP A 132 4.65 14.75 2.95
N VAL A 133 3.99 13.63 2.65
CA VAL A 133 2.54 13.48 2.87
C VAL A 133 2.20 13.53 4.36
N ILE A 134 2.95 12.82 5.20
CA ILE A 134 2.73 12.82 6.65
C ILE A 134 2.92 14.22 7.24
N ASP A 135 3.94 14.94 6.80
CA ASP A 135 4.20 16.32 7.22
C ASP A 135 3.10 17.28 6.77
N PHE A 136 2.59 17.11 5.56
CA PHE A 136 1.45 17.88 5.06
C PHE A 136 0.20 17.65 5.93
N VAL A 137 -0.17 16.38 6.15
CA VAL A 137 -1.33 16.01 6.97
C VAL A 137 -1.19 16.55 8.39
N TRP A 138 -0.01 16.41 9.00
CA TRP A 138 0.25 16.94 10.34
C TRP A 138 0.08 18.44 10.45
N LYS A 139 0.58 19.19 9.46
CA LYS A 139 0.56 20.66 9.47
C LYS A 139 -0.80 21.24 9.12
N LYS A 140 -1.60 20.55 8.28
CA LYS A 140 -2.80 21.11 7.68
C LYS A 140 -4.10 20.47 8.12
N LEU A 141 -4.08 19.21 8.55
CA LEU A 141 -5.30 18.42 8.76
C LEU A 141 -5.44 17.90 10.18
N SER A 142 -4.43 17.19 10.71
CA SER A 142 -4.49 16.63 12.06
C SER A 142 -3.12 16.23 12.63
N HIS A 143 -2.95 16.41 13.94
CA HIS A 143 -1.84 15.88 14.72
C HIS A 143 -2.00 14.41 15.14
N ARG A 144 -2.99 13.70 14.61
CA ARG A 144 -3.16 12.26 14.84
C ARG A 144 -3.29 11.55 13.50
N ILE A 145 -2.31 10.72 13.17
CA ILE A 145 -2.19 10.11 11.85
C ILE A 145 -2.02 8.61 11.96
N PHE A 146 -2.86 7.86 11.26
CA PHE A 146 -2.67 6.44 11.00
C PHE A 146 -2.21 6.22 9.55
N LEU A 147 -1.37 5.21 9.33
CA LEU A 147 -0.77 4.93 8.02
C LEU A 147 -1.09 3.51 7.56
N SER A 148 -1.62 3.34 6.36
CA SER A 148 -2.01 2.04 5.80
C SER A 148 -1.37 1.80 4.44
N GLY A 149 -0.63 0.70 4.31
CA GLY A 149 0.02 0.29 3.07
C GLY A 149 -0.42 -1.10 2.60
N PHE A 150 -0.50 -1.28 1.29
CA PHE A 150 -0.87 -2.55 0.65
C PHE A 150 0.18 -2.99 -0.36
N SER A 151 0.49 -4.30 -0.38
CA SER A 151 1.42 -4.90 -1.35
C SER A 151 2.77 -4.15 -1.35
N LEU A 152 3.20 -3.61 -2.47
CA LEU A 152 4.39 -2.75 -2.59
C LEU A 152 4.49 -1.71 -1.48
N SER A 153 3.39 -1.00 -1.22
CA SER A 153 3.38 0.09 -0.24
C SER A 153 3.29 -0.42 1.21
N ALA A 154 2.91 -1.67 1.42
CA ALA A 154 2.97 -2.30 2.73
C ALA A 154 4.45 -2.43 3.19
N SER A 155 5.36 -2.77 2.28
CA SER A 155 6.81 -2.74 2.56
C SER A 155 7.39 -1.33 2.65
N LEU A 156 6.91 -0.40 1.81
CA LEU A 156 7.28 1.02 1.91
C LEU A 156 6.96 1.58 3.30
N VAL A 157 5.77 1.29 3.84
CA VAL A 157 5.36 1.71 5.19
C VAL A 157 6.25 1.09 6.27
N LEU A 158 6.55 -0.20 6.18
CA LEU A 158 7.43 -0.87 7.15
C LEU A 158 8.86 -0.32 7.11
N LYS A 159 9.41 -0.08 5.92
CA LYS A 159 10.71 0.57 5.74
C LYS A 159 10.68 1.98 6.33
N TYR A 160 9.68 2.80 5.98
CA TYR A 160 9.52 4.16 6.50
C TYR A 160 9.56 4.15 8.03
N LEU A 161 8.75 3.32 8.69
CA LEU A 161 8.63 3.30 10.16
C LEU A 161 9.85 2.73 10.89
N GLY A 162 10.66 1.90 10.24
CA GLY A 162 11.90 1.38 10.80
C GLY A 162 13.13 2.26 10.54
N GLU A 163 13.04 3.21 9.62
CA GLU A 163 14.08 4.22 9.43
C GLU A 163 14.09 5.23 10.59
N ARG A 164 15.28 5.76 10.91
CA ARG A 164 15.43 6.83 11.91
C ARG A 164 14.92 8.16 11.33
N ARG A 165 13.68 8.52 11.66
CA ARG A 165 13.01 9.75 11.19
C ARG A 165 12.23 10.40 12.33
N ASN A 166 11.75 11.62 12.08
CA ASN A 166 10.75 12.27 12.90
C ASN A 166 9.34 11.77 12.50
N HIS A 167 8.97 10.63 13.07
CA HIS A 167 7.69 9.98 12.82
C HIS A 167 6.55 10.74 13.50
N LYS A 168 5.47 10.97 12.74
CA LYS A 168 4.24 11.61 13.23
C LYS A 168 3.03 10.66 13.16
N VAL A 169 3.32 9.37 12.94
CA VAL A 169 2.34 8.30 12.80
C VAL A 169 2.13 7.64 14.16
N GLU A 170 0.89 7.55 14.62
CA GLU A 170 0.52 6.90 15.88
C GLU A 170 0.36 5.38 15.73
N ALA A 171 -0.28 4.95 14.64
CA ALA A 171 -0.50 3.55 14.36
C ALA A 171 -0.46 3.24 12.86
N PHE A 172 -0.20 1.99 12.51
CA PHE A 172 -0.14 1.57 11.12
C PHE A 172 -0.80 0.23 10.80
N SER A 173 -1.11 0.01 9.53
CA SER A 173 -1.42 -1.30 8.98
C SER A 173 -0.61 -1.59 7.71
N SER A 174 -0.19 -2.83 7.56
CA SER A 174 0.63 -3.31 6.43
C SER A 174 0.04 -4.63 5.93
N THR A 175 -0.44 -4.66 4.69
CA THR A 175 -1.13 -5.83 4.11
C THR A 175 -0.33 -6.46 2.97
N ASN A 176 0.01 -7.73 3.12
CA ASN A 176 0.86 -8.55 2.24
C ASN A 176 2.14 -7.84 1.77
N PRO A 177 3.00 -7.38 2.72
CA PRO A 177 4.26 -6.73 2.38
C PRO A 177 5.27 -7.70 1.75
N PRO A 178 5.91 -7.37 0.61
CA PRO A 178 7.10 -8.08 0.16
C PRO A 178 8.27 -7.82 1.11
N LEU A 179 8.48 -8.76 2.04
CA LEU A 179 9.46 -8.64 3.12
C LEU A 179 10.91 -8.63 2.60
N ASP A 180 11.22 -9.60 1.75
CA ASP A 180 12.51 -9.75 1.05
C ASP A 180 12.27 -9.58 -0.46
N LEU A 181 12.80 -8.48 -1.02
CA LEU A 181 12.62 -8.14 -2.43
C LEU A 181 13.41 -9.07 -3.36
N PHE A 182 14.53 -9.61 -2.90
CA PHE A 182 15.31 -10.54 -3.69
C PHE A 182 14.51 -11.83 -3.91
N LYS A 183 13.98 -12.42 -2.83
CA LYS A 183 13.15 -13.63 -2.92
C LYS A 183 11.81 -13.38 -3.60
N GLY A 184 11.20 -12.23 -3.33
CA GLY A 184 10.00 -11.80 -4.03
C GLY A 184 10.23 -11.71 -5.55
N CYS A 185 11.38 -11.19 -5.97
CA CYS A 185 11.77 -11.13 -7.37
C CYS A 185 12.03 -12.53 -7.96
N GLU A 186 12.79 -13.40 -7.27
CA GLU A 186 13.01 -14.78 -7.71
C GLU A 186 11.70 -15.53 -7.94
N PHE A 187 10.72 -15.34 -7.04
CA PHE A 187 9.40 -15.93 -7.19
C PHE A 187 8.61 -15.30 -8.33
N ILE A 188 8.57 -13.98 -8.47
CA ILE A 188 7.77 -13.36 -9.54
C ILE A 188 8.32 -13.69 -10.94
N ASP A 189 9.63 -13.95 -11.05
CA ASP A 189 10.30 -14.39 -12.28
C ASP A 189 10.14 -15.89 -12.60
N SER A 190 9.68 -16.69 -11.62
CA SER A 190 9.36 -18.10 -11.81
C SER A 190 8.17 -18.33 -12.75
N LYS A 191 7.88 -19.60 -13.05
CA LYS A 191 6.71 -19.96 -13.88
C LYS A 191 5.39 -19.62 -13.18
N GLU A 192 5.37 -19.73 -11.86
CA GLU A 192 4.25 -19.48 -10.97
C GLU A 192 3.90 -17.98 -10.91
N GLY A 193 4.94 -17.12 -10.89
CA GLY A 193 4.80 -15.66 -10.85
C GLY A 193 4.62 -14.99 -12.21
N LYS A 194 4.94 -15.70 -13.30
CA LYS A 194 4.98 -15.18 -14.68
C LYS A 194 3.78 -14.34 -15.07
N PHE A 195 2.56 -14.79 -14.76
CA PHE A 195 1.33 -14.04 -15.09
C PHE A 195 1.33 -12.64 -14.49
N TYR A 196 1.74 -12.50 -13.23
CA TYR A 196 1.78 -11.22 -12.52
C TYR A 196 2.97 -10.37 -12.97
N ARG A 197 4.16 -10.98 -13.13
CA ARG A 197 5.33 -10.29 -13.70
C ARG A 197 5.00 -9.63 -15.03
N ASP A 198 4.48 -10.42 -15.98
CA ASP A 198 4.23 -9.96 -17.34
C ASP A 198 3.21 -8.80 -17.32
N ARG A 199 2.21 -8.85 -16.42
CA ARG A 199 1.25 -7.76 -16.20
C ARG A 199 1.92 -6.49 -15.65
N PHE A 200 2.75 -6.58 -14.60
CA PHE A 200 3.41 -5.40 -14.02
C PHE A 200 4.40 -4.77 -15.00
N VAL A 201 5.28 -5.57 -15.61
CA VAL A 201 6.27 -5.08 -16.58
C VAL A 201 5.58 -4.47 -17.80
N SER A 202 4.49 -5.06 -18.29
CA SER A 202 3.69 -4.48 -19.38
C SER A 202 3.07 -3.13 -18.99
N GLY A 203 2.56 -3.00 -17.75
CA GLY A 203 2.04 -1.74 -17.21
C GLY A 203 3.08 -0.61 -17.23
N PHE A 204 4.27 -0.87 -16.68
CA PHE A 204 5.38 0.08 -16.71
C PHE A 204 5.79 0.45 -18.14
N ARG A 205 5.96 -0.55 -19.02
CA ARG A 205 6.29 -0.30 -20.43
C ARG A 205 5.26 0.55 -21.14
N LYS A 206 3.96 0.35 -20.84
CA LYS A 206 2.88 1.17 -21.40
C LYS A 206 2.99 2.62 -20.93
N LYS A 207 3.27 2.86 -19.64
CA LYS A 207 3.47 4.20 -19.09
C LYS A 207 4.69 4.91 -19.70
N ILE A 208 5.80 4.18 -19.90
CA ILE A 208 7.01 4.69 -20.56
C ILE A 208 6.70 5.02 -22.03
N LYS A 209 6.07 4.10 -22.78
CA LYS A 209 5.69 4.30 -24.18
C LYS A 209 4.79 5.52 -24.37
N ASN A 210 3.86 5.73 -23.43
CA ASN A 210 2.92 6.85 -23.45
C ASN A 210 3.51 8.14 -22.85
N LYS A 211 4.81 8.18 -22.54
CA LYS A 211 5.53 9.33 -21.97
C LYS A 211 4.97 9.84 -20.63
N ILE A 212 4.25 8.98 -19.90
CA ILE A 212 3.79 9.25 -18.54
C ILE A 212 4.99 9.17 -17.58
N ILE A 213 5.81 8.12 -17.71
CA ILE A 213 7.09 8.02 -17.01
C ILE A 213 8.17 8.45 -17.99
N GLN A 214 8.98 9.43 -17.59
CA GLN A 214 10.10 9.93 -18.39
C GLN A 214 11.39 9.35 -17.85
N LEU A 215 12.05 8.53 -18.67
CA LEU A 215 13.33 7.93 -18.36
C LEU A 215 14.43 8.55 -19.24
N PRO A 216 15.68 8.59 -18.78
CA PRO A 216 16.83 8.82 -19.66
C PRO A 216 16.80 7.87 -20.87
N PRO A 217 17.26 8.30 -22.06
CA PRO A 217 17.15 7.49 -23.29
C PRO A 217 17.71 6.07 -23.19
N GLU A 218 18.81 5.89 -22.45
CA GLU A 218 19.42 4.59 -22.22
C GLU A 218 18.53 3.66 -21.38
N LEU A 219 17.94 4.18 -20.30
CA LEU A 219 17.05 3.43 -19.43
C LEU A 219 15.72 3.12 -20.12
N GLU A 220 15.21 4.06 -20.93
CA GLU A 220 14.04 3.81 -21.79
C GLU A 220 14.29 2.65 -22.75
N LYS A 221 15.45 2.62 -23.43
CA LYS A 221 15.84 1.50 -24.29
C LYS A 221 15.91 0.19 -23.51
N ASN A 222 16.54 0.18 -22.34
CA ASN A 222 16.64 -1.01 -21.49
C ASN A 222 15.26 -1.54 -21.10
N ALA A 223 14.30 -0.66 -20.75
CA ALA A 223 12.96 -1.05 -20.32
C ALA A 223 12.22 -1.93 -21.34
N PHE A 224 12.47 -1.76 -22.64
CA PHE A 224 11.87 -2.58 -23.70
C PHE A 224 12.68 -3.82 -24.09
N GLN A 225 13.91 -3.97 -23.60
CA GLN A 225 14.80 -5.10 -23.91
C GLN A 225 14.83 -6.18 -22.82
N THR A 226 14.48 -5.83 -21.59
CA THR A 226 14.50 -6.75 -20.44
C THR A 226 13.45 -7.86 -20.60
N LYS A 227 13.69 -9.02 -20.00
CA LYS A 227 12.80 -10.19 -20.09
C LYS A 227 12.24 -10.59 -18.73
N THR A 228 12.99 -10.31 -17.67
CA THR A 228 12.65 -10.65 -16.30
C THR A 228 12.38 -9.39 -15.49
N PHE A 229 11.71 -9.56 -14.35
CA PHE A 229 11.52 -8.49 -13.38
C PHE A 229 12.87 -8.05 -12.81
N TYR A 230 13.74 -9.01 -12.50
CA TYR A 230 15.11 -8.74 -12.06
C TYR A 230 15.86 -7.86 -13.07
N GLU A 231 15.84 -8.21 -14.37
CA GLU A 231 16.52 -7.43 -15.40
C GLU A 231 15.92 -6.03 -15.55
N PHE A 232 14.61 -5.88 -15.39
CA PHE A 232 13.95 -4.57 -15.39
C PHE A 232 14.44 -3.73 -14.21
N ASP A 233 14.48 -4.31 -13.01
CA ASP A 233 15.00 -3.59 -11.85
C ASP A 233 16.49 -3.29 -11.98
N ASP A 234 17.30 -4.23 -12.45
CA ASP A 234 18.76 -4.08 -12.52
C ASP A 234 19.20 -3.04 -13.55
N ARG A 235 18.49 -2.93 -14.68
CA ARG A 235 18.87 -2.08 -15.81
C ARG A 235 18.02 -0.81 -15.96
N VAL A 236 16.95 -0.67 -15.18
CA VAL A 236 16.02 0.46 -15.26
C VAL A 236 15.77 1.04 -13.87
N THR A 237 15.09 0.30 -12.98
CA THR A 237 14.65 0.83 -11.68
C THR A 237 15.85 1.26 -10.82
N ALA A 238 16.78 0.34 -10.54
CA ALA A 238 17.92 0.58 -9.68
C ALA A 238 18.80 1.74 -10.20
N PRO A 239 19.24 1.78 -11.47
CA PRO A 239 19.99 2.91 -12.00
C PRO A 239 19.22 4.23 -11.98
N PHE A 240 17.90 4.20 -12.25
CA PHE A 240 17.07 5.41 -12.21
C PHE A 240 17.04 6.05 -10.82
N PHE A 241 17.08 5.22 -9.77
CA PHE A 241 17.13 5.68 -8.38
C PHE A 241 18.55 5.77 -7.79
N GLY A 242 19.58 5.69 -8.64
CA GLY A 242 20.98 5.89 -8.22
C GLY A 242 21.64 4.69 -7.56
N TYR A 243 21.03 3.50 -7.59
CA TYR A 243 21.65 2.26 -7.16
C TYR A 243 22.52 1.68 -8.28
N LYS A 244 23.57 0.93 -7.91
CA LYS A 244 24.47 0.26 -8.87
C LYS A 244 23.80 -0.88 -9.63
N GLY A 245 22.74 -1.46 -9.07
CA GLY A 245 22.00 -2.57 -9.66
C GLY A 245 20.94 -3.12 -8.72
N ALA A 246 20.20 -4.14 -9.17
CA ALA A 246 19.05 -4.69 -8.47
C ALA A 246 19.41 -5.23 -7.08
N LYS A 247 20.59 -5.85 -6.91
CA LYS A 247 21.02 -6.39 -5.61
C LYS A 247 21.17 -5.31 -4.54
N GLU A 248 21.75 -4.16 -4.90
CA GLU A 248 21.90 -3.03 -3.97
C GLU A 248 20.54 -2.42 -3.64
N TYR A 249 19.69 -2.24 -4.66
CA TYR A 249 18.32 -1.79 -4.49
C TYR A 249 17.50 -2.74 -3.58
N TYR A 250 17.54 -4.05 -3.83
CA TYR A 250 16.83 -5.05 -3.04
C TYR A 250 17.38 -5.20 -1.65
N MET A 251 18.69 -5.02 -1.47
CA MET A 251 19.25 -4.82 -0.14
C MET A 251 18.54 -3.59 0.42
N ASP A 252 18.88 -2.36 0.04
CA ASP A 252 18.34 -1.16 0.68
C ASP A 252 16.81 -1.15 0.93
N CYS A 253 15.99 -1.65 0.00
CA CYS A 253 14.54 -1.55 0.05
C CYS A 253 13.79 -2.73 0.69
N SER A 254 14.44 -3.85 1.01
CA SER A 254 13.77 -4.96 1.70
C SER A 254 13.39 -4.59 3.14
N CYS A 255 12.08 -4.52 3.41
CA CYS A 255 11.57 -4.03 4.69
C CYS A 255 11.89 -4.97 5.86
N VAL A 256 12.16 -6.25 5.60
CA VAL A 256 12.52 -7.25 6.64
C VAL A 256 13.63 -6.78 7.57
N ARG A 257 14.59 -5.98 7.07
CA ARG A 257 15.70 -5.45 7.88
C ARG A 257 15.32 -4.27 8.78
N TYR A 258 14.23 -3.57 8.45
CA TYR A 258 13.77 -2.38 9.17
C TYR A 258 12.73 -2.73 10.22
N ILE A 259 12.05 -3.88 10.10
CA ILE A 259 11.03 -4.35 11.04
C ILE A 259 11.50 -4.36 12.51
N PRO A 260 12.74 -4.84 12.84
CA PRO A 260 13.23 -4.81 14.22
C PRO A 260 13.32 -3.40 14.84
N ASP A 261 13.40 -2.36 14.02
CA ASP A 261 13.54 -0.96 14.45
C ASP A 261 12.20 -0.20 14.54
N ILE A 262 11.10 -0.81 14.10
CA ILE A 262 9.77 -0.21 14.24
C ILE A 262 9.41 -0.11 15.72
N ARG A 263 8.92 1.06 16.16
CA ARG A 263 8.44 1.32 17.53
C ARG A 263 6.94 1.65 17.63
N HIS A 264 6.28 1.79 16.49
CA HIS A 264 4.89 2.24 16.40
C HIS A 264 3.91 1.08 16.54
N SER A 265 2.76 1.30 17.20
CA SER A 265 1.72 0.28 17.25
C SER A 265 1.23 -0.06 15.84
N GLY A 266 1.16 -1.34 15.47
CA GLY A 266 0.66 -1.68 14.13
C GLY A 266 0.12 -3.09 13.98
N ILE A 267 -0.53 -3.31 12.84
CA ILE A 267 -0.99 -4.62 12.43
C ILE A 267 -0.40 -5.00 11.07
N ILE A 268 0.23 -6.17 11.00
CA ILE A 268 0.76 -6.74 9.76
C ILE A 268 -0.09 -7.96 9.40
N ILE A 269 -0.73 -7.91 8.24
CA ILE A 269 -1.60 -8.96 7.73
C ILE A 269 -0.92 -9.55 6.50
N HIS A 270 -0.79 -10.87 6.44
CA HIS A 270 -0.23 -11.57 5.29
C HIS A 270 -1.04 -12.83 4.98
N SER A 271 -1.11 -13.23 3.72
CA SER A 271 -1.61 -14.57 3.35
C SER A 271 -0.48 -15.53 2.99
N GLU A 272 -0.60 -16.80 3.39
CA GLU A 272 0.34 -17.87 3.00
C GLU A 272 0.20 -18.25 1.52
N ASP A 273 -1.03 -18.17 0.99
CA ASP A 273 -1.32 -18.54 -0.38
C ASP A 273 -1.10 -17.41 -1.40
N ASP A 274 -0.49 -16.29 -1.01
CA ASP A 274 -0.26 -15.13 -1.88
C ASP A 274 0.46 -15.54 -3.19
N PRO A 275 -0.17 -15.38 -4.38
CA PRO A 275 0.41 -15.80 -5.65
C PRO A 275 1.34 -14.73 -6.27
N VAL A 276 1.53 -13.59 -5.60
CA VAL A 276 2.35 -12.47 -6.08
C VAL A 276 3.53 -12.24 -5.14
N VAL A 277 3.25 -12.22 -3.84
CA VAL A 277 4.22 -11.93 -2.79
C VAL A 277 4.10 -13.01 -1.72
N PRO A 278 4.71 -14.19 -1.87
CA PRO A 278 4.73 -15.18 -0.80
C PRO A 278 5.40 -14.61 0.47
N PRO A 279 5.03 -15.08 1.68
CA PRO A 279 5.53 -14.55 2.95
C PRO A 279 6.97 -15.02 3.26
N PHE A 280 7.89 -14.85 2.32
CA PHE A 280 9.28 -15.22 2.50
C PHE A 280 9.86 -14.49 3.71
N ASP A 281 10.62 -15.24 4.52
CA ASP A 281 11.24 -14.78 5.77
C ASP A 281 10.29 -14.36 6.89
N TRP A 282 8.98 -14.59 6.74
CA TRP A 282 8.01 -14.36 7.82
C TRP A 282 8.40 -15.06 9.13
N GLU A 283 8.75 -16.35 9.07
CA GLU A 283 9.16 -17.15 10.24
C GLU A 283 10.53 -16.78 10.80
N LYS A 284 11.34 -16.00 10.05
CA LYS A 284 12.66 -15.55 10.53
C LYS A 284 12.56 -14.29 11.39
N ILE A 285 11.43 -13.59 11.32
CA ILE A 285 11.21 -12.39 12.11
C ILE A 285 10.79 -12.84 13.52
N GLU A 286 11.51 -12.36 14.53
CA GLU A 286 11.21 -12.62 15.94
C GLU A 286 10.01 -11.76 16.40
N TRP A 287 8.81 -12.08 15.91
CA TRP A 287 7.58 -11.31 16.19
C TRP A 287 7.28 -11.15 17.69
N ASN A 288 7.67 -12.13 18.50
CA ASN A 288 7.56 -12.10 19.96
C ASN A 288 8.36 -10.97 20.61
N ARG A 289 9.42 -10.45 19.95
CA ARG A 289 10.20 -9.28 20.40
C ARG A 289 9.58 -7.96 19.98
N LEU A 290 8.47 -7.97 19.25
CA LEU A 290 7.77 -6.79 18.72
C LEU A 290 6.32 -6.76 19.25
N PRO A 291 6.08 -6.69 20.57
CA PRO A 291 4.75 -6.83 21.17
C PRO A 291 3.76 -5.71 20.78
N HIS A 292 4.27 -4.57 20.29
CA HIS A 292 3.48 -3.47 19.75
C HIS A 292 2.98 -3.74 18.33
N ILE A 293 3.46 -4.79 17.66
CA ILE A 293 3.04 -5.20 16.33
C ILE A 293 2.19 -6.47 16.44
N ARG A 294 0.91 -6.36 16.13
CA ARG A 294 0.05 -7.53 15.94
C ARG A 294 0.30 -8.12 14.56
N THR A 295 0.51 -9.42 14.48
CA THR A 295 0.63 -10.12 13.20
C THR A 295 -0.54 -11.06 12.95
N ILE A 296 -0.94 -11.18 11.69
CA ILE A 296 -1.90 -12.18 11.22
C ILE A 296 -1.34 -12.81 9.95
N LEU A 297 -0.92 -14.06 10.05
CA LEU A 297 -0.64 -14.91 8.89
C LEU A 297 -1.85 -15.78 8.63
N SER A 298 -2.56 -15.49 7.54
CA SER A 298 -3.76 -16.22 7.15
C SER A 298 -3.42 -17.33 6.14
N PRO A 299 -3.86 -18.57 6.33
CA PRO A 299 -3.62 -19.65 5.37
C PRO A 299 -4.16 -19.36 3.96
N LYS A 300 -5.18 -18.51 3.87
CA LYS A 300 -5.81 -18.10 2.60
C LYS A 300 -6.06 -16.60 2.60
N GLY A 301 -6.07 -16.00 1.43
CA GLY A 301 -6.40 -14.58 1.27
C GLY A 301 -6.05 -14.03 -0.10
N GLY A 302 -5.18 -14.73 -0.84
CA GLY A 302 -4.58 -14.19 -2.05
C GLY A 302 -3.83 -12.89 -1.76
N HIS A 303 -3.49 -12.15 -2.80
CA HIS A 303 -2.58 -11.01 -2.63
C HIS A 303 -3.17 -9.82 -1.86
N VAL A 304 -4.39 -9.41 -2.22
CA VAL A 304 -5.13 -8.30 -1.56
C VAL A 304 -6.64 -8.56 -1.66
N GLY A 305 -7.01 -9.84 -1.63
CA GLY A 305 -8.37 -10.31 -1.81
C GLY A 305 -9.17 -10.25 -0.53
N PHE A 306 -8.88 -11.21 0.36
CA PHE A 306 -9.52 -11.39 1.66
C PHE A 306 -11.05 -11.20 1.61
N LEU A 307 -11.68 -11.74 0.57
CA LEU A 307 -13.13 -11.72 0.42
C LEU A 307 -13.74 -12.91 1.15
N THR A 308 -14.64 -12.62 2.08
CA THR A 308 -15.47 -13.58 2.81
C THR A 308 -16.91 -13.54 2.30
N ASP A 309 -17.72 -14.53 2.66
CA ASP A 309 -19.17 -14.40 2.59
C ASP A 309 -19.61 -13.25 3.51
N PRO A 310 -20.56 -12.40 3.08
CA PRO A 310 -21.07 -11.33 3.94
C PRO A 310 -21.64 -11.86 5.25
N THR A 311 -21.32 -11.16 6.34
CA THR A 311 -21.90 -11.38 7.68
C THR A 311 -22.44 -10.06 8.22
N PRO A 312 -23.21 -10.05 9.32
CA PRO A 312 -23.60 -8.80 9.97
C PRO A 312 -22.40 -7.90 10.34
N GLU A 313 -21.26 -8.50 10.70
CA GLU A 313 -20.02 -7.81 11.07
C GLU A 313 -19.18 -7.40 9.86
N ILE A 314 -19.34 -8.08 8.71
CA ILE A 314 -18.67 -7.77 7.44
C ILE A 314 -19.70 -7.73 6.31
N PRO A 315 -20.59 -6.72 6.25
CA PRO A 315 -21.71 -6.72 5.30
C PRO A 315 -21.28 -6.66 3.84
N ASP A 316 -20.10 -6.09 3.57
CA ASP A 316 -19.55 -5.97 2.22
C ASP A 316 -18.64 -7.16 1.82
N GLY A 317 -18.48 -8.14 2.72
CA GLY A 317 -17.62 -9.30 2.56
C GLY A 317 -16.12 -8.99 2.52
N ARG A 318 -15.68 -7.78 2.87
CA ARG A 318 -14.26 -7.37 2.85
C ARG A 318 -13.65 -7.44 4.24
N TRP A 319 -13.08 -8.60 4.54
CA TRP A 319 -12.53 -8.91 5.86
C TRP A 319 -11.40 -7.95 6.28
N LEU A 320 -10.53 -7.53 5.34
CA LEU A 320 -9.45 -6.57 5.64
C LEU A 320 -9.96 -5.25 6.21
N ASN A 321 -11.07 -4.71 5.71
CA ASN A 321 -11.63 -3.44 6.19
C ASN A 321 -11.94 -3.53 7.68
N LYS A 322 -12.66 -4.60 8.07
CA LYS A 322 -13.01 -4.85 9.47
C LYS A 322 -11.75 -4.97 10.32
N ILE A 323 -10.80 -5.83 9.93
CA ILE A 323 -9.62 -6.09 10.76
C ILE A 323 -8.74 -4.86 10.94
N ILE A 324 -8.52 -4.08 9.88
CA ILE A 324 -7.72 -2.86 9.94
C ILE A 324 -8.43 -1.81 10.79
N LEU A 325 -9.71 -1.56 10.55
CA LEU A 325 -10.44 -0.50 11.25
C LEU A 325 -10.73 -0.86 12.71
N ASP A 326 -11.05 -2.12 13.02
CA ASP A 326 -11.21 -2.56 14.41
C ASP A 326 -9.89 -2.41 15.18
N TYR A 327 -8.75 -2.67 14.53
CA TYR A 327 -7.45 -2.43 15.14
C TYR A 327 -7.22 -0.93 15.39
N PHE A 328 -7.56 -0.07 14.42
CA PHE A 328 -7.43 1.38 14.56
C PHE A 328 -8.37 1.95 15.62
N ASP A 329 -9.61 1.48 15.73
CA ASP A 329 -10.57 1.91 16.74
C ASP A 329 -10.04 1.64 18.16
N LEU A 330 -9.42 0.48 18.38
CA LEU A 330 -8.74 0.17 19.65
C LEU A 330 -7.62 1.17 19.99
N LYS A 331 -6.99 1.78 18.98
CA LYS A 331 -5.93 2.79 19.17
C LYS A 331 -6.48 4.18 19.41
N VAL A 332 -7.68 4.47 18.90
CA VAL A 332 -8.41 5.70 19.26
C VAL A 332 -8.70 5.71 20.75
N ASP A 333 -9.26 4.61 21.26
CA ASP A 333 -9.72 4.50 22.65
C ASP A 333 -8.56 4.47 23.66
N SER A 334 -7.40 3.92 23.28
CA SER A 334 -6.22 3.88 24.16
C SER A 334 -5.50 5.22 24.34
N GLY A 335 -5.86 6.24 23.55
CA GLY A 335 -5.23 7.56 23.56
C GLY A 335 -6.00 8.65 24.33
N ASN A 336 -7.09 8.29 25.00
CA ASN A 336 -7.89 9.19 25.85
C ASN A 336 -7.58 8.99 27.34
#